data_AF-X1QAS7-F1
#
_entry.id   AF-X1QAS7-F1
#
_cell.length_a   1.000
_cell.length_b   1.000
_cell.length_c   1.000
_cell.angle_alpha   90.00
_cell.angle_beta   90.00
_cell.angle_gamma   90.00
#
_symmetry.space_group_name_H-M   'P 1'
#
loop_
_entity.id
_entity.type
_entity.pdbx_description
1 polymer ?
#
loop_
_entity_poly.entity_id
_entity_poly.type
_entity_poly.pdbx_seq_one_letter_code
_entity_poly.pdbx_strand_id
1 'polypeptide(L)' 'MIATITLNPCLDEHITVNGLVVDEANRWFKLHRYAGGKGIDVSRAIHE' A
#
# COMPACT_ATOMS: atom_id res chain seq x y z
N MET A 1 -16.60 -16.30 13.37
CA MET A 1 -16.56 -15.02 12.63
C MET A 1 -15.42 -14.19 13.21
N ILE A 2 -14.43 -13.83 12.40
CA ILE A 2 -13.30 -12.97 12.80
C ILE A 2 -13.60 -11.57 12.26
N ALA A 3 -13.38 -10.54 13.07
CA ALA A 3 -13.53 -9.15 12.67
C ALA A 3 -12.23 -8.39 12.96
N THR A 4 -11.86 -7.48 12.05
CA THR A 4 -10.71 -6.59 12.22
C THR A 4 -11.17 -5.14 12.27
N ILE A 5 -10.49 -4.31 13.05
CA ILE A 5 -10.73 -2.86 13.09
C ILE A 5 -9.45 -2.15 12.64
N THR A 6 -9.60 -1.22 11.70
CA THR A 6 -8.53 -0.29 11.32
C THR A 6 -9.05 1.13 11.54
N LEU A 7 -8.65 1.75 12.65
CA LEU A 7 -9.08 3.12 12.98
C LEU A 7 -8.48 4.17 12.05
N ASN A 8 -7.29 3.88 11.50
CA ASN A 8 -6.60 4.75 10.56
C ASN A 8 -6.32 3.97 9.26
N PRO A 9 -7.35 3.74 8.44
CA PRO A 9 -7.17 3.07 7.15
C PRO A 9 -6.39 3.98 6.20
N CYS A 10 -5.74 3.38 5.20
CA CYS A 10 -4.99 4.13 4.19
C CYS A 10 -5.21 3.57 2.78
N LEU A 11 -4.90 4.40 1.80
CA LEU A 11 -4.73 3.98 0.42
C LEU A 11 -3.23 3.94 0.16
N ASP A 12 -2.66 2.75 0.09
CA ASP A 12 -1.24 2.58 -0.18
C ASP A 12 -0.98 2.81 -1.67
N GLU A 13 -0.04 3.70 -1.96
CA GLU A 13 0.44 3.97 -3.32
C GLU A 13 1.85 3.40 -3.48
N HIS A 14 1.97 2.29 -4.21
CA HIS A 14 3.25 1.70 -4.55
C HIS A 14 3.69 2.23 -5.91
N ILE A 15 4.75 3.04 -5.90
CA ILE A 15 5.32 3.65 -7.10
C ILE A 15 6.60 2.92 -7.47
N THR A 16 6.72 2.49 -8.73
CA THR A 16 7.96 1.92 -9.27
C THR A 16 8.71 2.96 -10.09
N VAL A 17 10.00 3.14 -9.76
CA VAL A 17 10.94 4.04 -10.44
C VAL A 17 12.19 3.26 -10.84
N ASN A 18 12.86 3.68 -11.90
CA ASN A 18 14.15 3.12 -12.30
C ASN A 18 15.26 3.94 -11.67
N GLY A 19 16.05 3.35 -10.78
CA GLY A 19 17.21 3.99 -10.15
C GLY A 19 16.82 5.22 -9.31
N LEU A 20 16.20 5.00 -8.15
CA LEU A 20 15.80 6.07 -7.23
C LEU A 20 17.00 6.97 -6.87
N VAL A 21 16.90 8.26 -7.20
CA VAL A 21 17.90 9.29 -6.83
C VAL A 21 17.29 10.20 -5.78
N VAL A 22 17.94 10.30 -4.61
CA VAL A 22 17.50 11.17 -3.51
C VAL A 22 17.74 12.64 -3.88
N ASP A 23 16.87 13.54 -3.43
CA ASP A 23 16.91 14.99 -3.69
C ASP A 23 16.77 15.41 -5.17
N GLU A 24 16.29 14.49 -6.02
CA GLU A 24 16.09 14.72 -7.44
C GLU A 24 14.65 14.38 -7.90
N ALA A 25 14.26 14.94 -9.05
CA ALA A 25 12.98 14.64 -9.67
C ALA A 25 13.00 13.25 -10.36
N ASN A 26 12.37 12.26 -9.72
CA ASN A 26 12.28 10.90 -10.25
C ASN A 26 11.07 10.73 -11.17
N ARG A 27 11.25 10.11 -12.34
CA ARG A 27 10.15 9.73 -13.25
C ARG A 27 9.73 8.28 -12.95
N TRP A 28 8.53 8.12 -12.40
CA TRP A 28 7.93 6.81 -12.20
C TRP A 28 7.29 6.28 -13.48
N PHE A 29 7.14 4.96 -13.58
CA PHE A 29 6.54 4.30 -14.75
C PHE A 29 5.42 3.32 -14.40
N LYS A 30 5.23 3.01 -13.11
CA LYS A 30 4.12 2.20 -12.63
C LYS A 30 3.61 2.70 -11.28
N LEU A 31 2.30 2.76 -11.14
CA LEU A 31 1.58 3.01 -9.89
C LEU A 31 0.65 1.83 -9.62
N HIS A 32 0.69 1.29 -8.41
CA HIS A 32 -0.26 0.31 -7.92
C HIS A 32 -0.91 0.85 -6.65
N ARG A 33 -2.24 0.86 -6.62
CA ARG A 33 -3.03 1.26 -5.45
C ARG A 33 -3.54 0.04 -4.72
N TYR A 34 -3.48 0.09 -3.40
CA TYR A 34 -3.84 -1.01 -2.53
C TYR A 34 -4.61 -0.48 -1.31
N ALA A 35 -5.72 -1.12 -0.94
CA ALA A 35 -6.45 -0.78 0.28
C ALA A 35 -5.65 -1.27 1.49
N GLY A 36 -5.02 -0.34 2.20
CA GLY A 36 -4.05 -0.61 3.25
C GLY A 36 -4.57 -0.34 4.64
N GLY A 37 -3.80 -0.82 5.61
CA GLY A 37 -4.03 -0.60 7.03
C GLY A 37 -4.19 -1.92 7.75
N LYS A 38 -3.65 -2.00 8.97
CA LYS A 38 -3.35 -3.26 9.64
C LYS A 38 -4.51 -4.27 9.67
N GLY A 39 -5.71 -3.83 10.05
CA GLY A 39 -6.87 -4.72 10.08
C GLY A 39 -7.36 -5.10 8.68
N ILE A 40 -7.28 -4.19 7.70
CA ILE A 40 -7.59 -4.48 6.30
C ILE A 40 -6.61 -5.53 5.76
N ASP A 41 -5.32 -5.39 6.03
CA ASP A 41 -4.28 -6.35 5.63
C ASP A 41 -4.48 -7.72 6.26
N VAL A 42 -4.80 -7.78 7.56
CA VAL A 42 -5.13 -9.04 8.24
C VAL A 42 -6.40 -9.68 7.66
N SER A 43 -7.43 -8.88 7.37
CA SER A 43 -8.66 -9.39 6.74
C SER A 43 -8.37 -10.02 5.37
N ARG A 44 -7.47 -9.41 4.58
CA ARG A 44 -7.06 -9.94 3.29
C ARG A 44 -6.21 -11.20 3.42
N ALA A 45 -5.21 -11.21 4.30
CA ALA A 45 -4.32 -12.35 4.50
C ALA A 45 -5.01 -13.60 5.06
N ILE A 46 -6.19 -13.45 5.67
CA ILE A 46 -7.01 -14.58 6.14
C ILE A 46 -8.04 -15.00 5.06
N HIS A 47 -8.37 -14.12 4.11
CA HIS A 47 -9.33 -14.39 3.04
C HIS A 47 -8.68 -14.99 1.79
N GLU A 48 -7.48 -14.53 1.44
CA GLU A 48 -6.61 -15.03 0.37
C GLU A 48 -5.75 -16.21 0.87
#